data_AF-A0A1X2GZD9-F1
#
_entry.id   AF-A0A1X2GZD9-F1
#
_cell.length_a   1.000
_cell.length_b   1.000
_cell.length_c   1.000
_cell.angle_alpha   90.00
_cell.angle_beta   90.00
_cell.angle_gamma   90.00
#
_symmetry.space_group_name_H-M   'P 1'
#
loop_
_entity.id
_entity.type
_entity.pdbx_description
1 polymer ?
#
loop_
_entity_poly.entity_id
_entity_poly.type
_entity_poly.pdbx_seq_one_letter_code
_entity_poly.pdbx_strand_id
1 'polypeptide(L)'
;MKARPDQLVQKRIVVIGVHGWFPTKLVRSVIGEPTGTSKKFCHQMVAAVKHYFATEHHLTLPESILTMIPLEGEGKVEERVSKHYHQLLANIEWLEAISSADVILWATHSQGTPVSFLLLKQLLDLGHIHAHRQPICVLAMAGIGHGPFPVLKGSLIVKYFEADAARELFEFMDSTTRIAQAFHQALADVLRQGIKTVLVGSLQDQVVPLYSATLTAISHPNILRAVYIDKHNYVENDFLIHLVVFALRLRNLGLSDHGLLTNVSEVLAGSIYALEGGHSTVYEERDVYMMAVRTLFDTPPIGHWSRLLYDAPACSKEAGASPPSPAPQEASVEVYQAKARINPYGLPWVLRGIYDDPRILSHDTLRGELERLRGLYQKWNPTDNRLRELKFRLEPLQEHAIV
;
A
#
# COMPACT_ATOMS: atom_id res chain seq x y z
N MET A 1 18.68 -23.22 -15.32
CA MET A 1 18.74 -23.13 -16.81
C MET A 1 18.55 -21.66 -17.15
N LYS A 2 19.59 -20.93 -17.59
CA LYS A 2 19.46 -19.50 -17.91
C LYS A 2 18.53 -19.37 -19.13
N ALA A 3 17.43 -18.62 -19.01
CA ALA A 3 16.49 -18.41 -20.11
C ALA A 3 17.24 -17.82 -21.31
N ARG A 4 16.99 -18.37 -22.51
CA ARG A 4 17.62 -17.85 -23.72
C ARG A 4 16.94 -16.53 -24.13
N PRO A 5 17.66 -15.51 -24.64
CA PRO A 5 17.09 -14.19 -24.96
C PRO A 5 15.87 -14.25 -25.89
N ASP A 6 15.84 -15.21 -26.82
CA ASP A 6 14.77 -15.53 -27.74
C ASP A 6 13.44 -15.93 -27.06
N GLN A 7 13.48 -16.47 -25.84
CA GLN A 7 12.28 -16.83 -25.08
C GLN A 7 11.65 -15.62 -24.38
N LEU A 8 12.41 -14.55 -24.13
CA LEU A 8 11.90 -13.35 -23.48
C LEU A 8 11.10 -12.47 -24.44
N VAL A 9 11.42 -12.47 -25.74
CA VAL A 9 10.76 -11.62 -26.76
C VAL A 9 9.25 -11.88 -26.87
N GLN A 10 8.78 -13.05 -26.44
CA GLN A 10 7.35 -13.41 -26.45
C GLN A 10 6.60 -13.03 -25.17
N LYS A 11 7.31 -12.59 -24.12
CA LYS A 11 6.71 -12.20 -22.85
C LYS A 11 6.16 -10.78 -22.90
N ARG A 12 5.15 -10.50 -22.07
CA ARG A 12 4.51 -9.18 -21.98
C ARG A 12 4.34 -8.77 -20.53
N ILE A 13 4.97 -7.66 -20.16
CA ILE A 13 4.85 -7.04 -18.85
C ILE A 13 4.12 -5.70 -19.05
N VAL A 14 2.96 -5.57 -18.43
CA VAL A 14 2.18 -4.33 -18.46
C VAL A 14 2.34 -3.60 -17.13
N VAL A 15 2.57 -2.30 -17.22
CA VAL A 15 2.67 -1.39 -16.08
C VAL A 15 1.58 -0.34 -16.19
N ILE A 16 0.69 -0.27 -15.20
CA ILE A 16 -0.42 0.70 -15.16
C ILE A 16 -0.14 1.72 -14.05
N GLY A 17 -0.23 3.02 -14.38
CA GLY A 17 0.00 4.12 -13.44
C GLY A 17 -1.28 4.94 -13.23
N VAL A 18 -1.66 5.18 -11.98
CA VAL A 18 -2.85 5.99 -11.61
C VAL A 18 -2.49 7.02 -10.54
N HIS A 19 -2.53 8.31 -10.90
CA HIS A 19 -2.17 9.42 -10.01
C HIS A 19 -3.25 9.76 -8.96
N GLY A 20 -2.84 10.49 -7.91
CA GLY A 20 -3.75 11.07 -6.91
C GLY A 20 -4.48 12.33 -7.39
N TRP A 21 -5.30 12.93 -6.53
CA TRP A 21 -5.93 14.22 -6.82
C TRP A 21 -4.90 15.37 -6.79
N PHE A 22 -5.07 16.38 -7.65
CA PHE A 22 -4.29 17.62 -7.64
C PHE A 22 -5.21 18.84 -7.47
N PRO A 23 -4.81 19.87 -6.70
CA PRO A 23 -5.51 21.15 -6.68
C PRO A 23 -5.54 21.80 -8.06
N THR A 24 -6.66 22.43 -8.40
CA THR A 24 -6.91 23.01 -9.72
C THR A 24 -6.00 24.21 -10.08
N LYS A 25 -6.07 24.59 -11.37
CA LYS A 25 -5.17 25.42 -12.20
C LYS A 25 -4.59 26.74 -11.64
N LEU A 26 -5.03 27.28 -10.51
CA LEU A 26 -4.57 28.61 -10.05
C LEU A 26 -3.20 28.62 -9.34
N VAL A 27 -2.65 27.45 -8.98
CA VAL A 27 -1.31 27.32 -8.34
C VAL A 27 -0.21 26.93 -9.36
N ARG A 28 -0.50 27.07 -10.67
CA ARG A 28 0.38 26.64 -11.76
C ARG A 28 1.69 27.42 -11.91
N SER A 29 1.81 28.62 -11.31
CA SER A 29 2.99 29.46 -11.47
C SER A 29 4.20 29.08 -10.61
N VAL A 30 4.06 28.12 -9.67
CA VAL A 30 5.12 27.81 -8.70
C VAL A 30 5.55 26.33 -8.69
N ILE A 31 4.75 25.38 -9.20
CA ILE A 31 4.95 23.93 -8.92
C ILE A 31 5.02 23.04 -10.19
N GLY A 32 5.09 23.60 -11.39
CA GLY A 32 5.18 22.80 -12.63
C GLY A 32 3.87 22.10 -13.02
N GLU A 33 3.81 21.53 -14.23
CA GLU A 33 2.56 20.97 -14.76
C GLU A 33 2.13 19.66 -14.07
N PRO A 34 0.83 19.42 -13.81
CA PRO A 34 0.33 18.17 -13.20
C PRO A 34 0.28 16.97 -14.16
N THR A 35 0.53 17.18 -15.45
CA THR A 35 0.57 16.15 -16.50
C THR A 35 1.86 15.33 -16.37
N GLY A 36 1.76 14.00 -16.28
CA GLY A 36 2.92 13.10 -16.26
C GLY A 36 3.18 12.37 -14.95
N THR A 37 2.38 12.55 -13.90
CA THR A 37 2.57 11.78 -12.65
C THR A 37 2.28 10.28 -12.86
N SER A 38 1.21 9.91 -13.56
CA SER A 38 0.96 8.51 -13.92
C SER A 38 2.06 7.95 -14.82
N LYS A 39 2.60 8.76 -15.74
CA LYS A 39 3.76 8.39 -16.58
C LYS A 39 4.99 8.13 -15.74
N LYS A 40 5.25 8.98 -14.74
CA LYS A 40 6.35 8.81 -13.79
C LYS A 40 6.26 7.50 -13.03
N PHE A 41 5.07 7.15 -12.53
CA PHE A 41 4.86 5.87 -11.84
C PHE A 41 5.17 4.69 -12.76
N CYS A 42 4.74 4.77 -14.02
CA CYS A 42 5.06 3.76 -15.02
C CYS A 42 6.58 3.65 -15.25
N HIS A 43 7.26 4.78 -15.45
CA HIS A 43 8.72 4.80 -15.64
C HIS A 43 9.49 4.26 -14.43
N GLN A 44 9.12 4.64 -13.21
CA GLN A 44 9.76 4.15 -11.98
C GLN A 44 9.55 2.64 -11.81
N MET A 45 8.34 2.14 -12.05
CA MET A 45 8.05 0.71 -11.99
C MET A 45 8.80 -0.06 -13.09
N VAL A 46 8.85 0.43 -14.33
CA VAL A 46 9.64 -0.17 -15.41
C VAL A 46 11.13 -0.19 -15.05
N ALA A 47 11.66 0.90 -14.50
CA ALA A 47 13.04 0.98 -14.04
C ALA A 47 13.32 -0.04 -12.93
N ALA A 48 12.40 -0.22 -11.98
CA ALA A 48 12.50 -1.22 -10.92
C ALA A 48 12.48 -2.65 -11.49
N VAL A 49 11.57 -2.96 -12.42
CA VAL A 49 11.50 -4.27 -13.09
C VAL A 49 12.81 -4.57 -13.83
N LYS A 50 13.29 -3.64 -14.67
CA LYS A 50 14.56 -3.81 -15.38
C LYS A 50 15.72 -4.02 -14.43
N HIS A 51 15.77 -3.25 -13.35
CA HIS A 51 16.82 -3.38 -12.33
C HIS A 51 16.78 -4.76 -11.67
N TYR A 52 15.62 -5.20 -11.19
CA TYR A 52 15.44 -6.52 -10.58
C TYR A 52 15.92 -7.66 -11.48
N PHE A 53 15.47 -7.69 -12.75
CA PHE A 53 15.88 -8.75 -13.67
C PHE A 53 17.37 -8.68 -14.03
N ALA A 54 17.96 -7.48 -14.11
CA ALA A 54 19.38 -7.32 -14.36
C ALA A 54 20.24 -7.76 -13.17
N THR A 55 19.83 -7.46 -11.93
CA THR A 55 20.62 -7.75 -10.73
C THR A 55 20.41 -9.17 -10.21
N GLU A 56 19.16 -9.62 -10.08
CA GLU A 56 18.82 -10.91 -9.47
C GLU A 56 18.92 -12.07 -10.48
N HIS A 57 18.67 -11.79 -11.76
CA HIS A 57 18.59 -12.83 -12.81
C HIS A 57 19.62 -12.67 -13.93
N HIS A 58 20.39 -11.57 -13.94
CA HIS A 58 21.34 -11.23 -15.01
C HIS A 58 20.70 -11.18 -16.41
N LEU A 59 19.46 -10.70 -16.48
CA LEU A 59 18.69 -10.57 -17.72
C LEU A 59 18.40 -9.11 -18.04
N THR A 60 18.75 -8.69 -19.25
CA THR A 60 18.34 -7.40 -19.80
C THR A 60 17.02 -7.57 -20.53
N LEU A 61 15.97 -6.89 -20.04
CA LEU A 61 14.67 -6.94 -20.68
C LEU A 61 14.62 -5.99 -21.89
N PRO A 62 14.19 -6.45 -23.08
CA PRO A 62 14.00 -5.58 -24.23
C PRO A 62 12.80 -4.64 -24.02
N GLU A 63 12.83 -3.44 -24.61
CA GLU A 63 11.71 -2.50 -24.49
C GLU A 63 10.39 -3.05 -25.07
N SER A 64 10.48 -3.92 -26.08
CA SER A 64 9.33 -4.47 -26.80
C SER A 64 8.39 -5.32 -25.94
N ILE A 65 8.87 -5.81 -24.78
CA ILE A 65 8.06 -6.64 -23.88
C ILE A 65 7.38 -5.81 -22.78
N LEU A 66 7.67 -4.50 -22.72
CA LEU A 66 7.18 -3.60 -21.69
C LEU A 66 6.13 -2.66 -22.29
N THR A 67 4.96 -2.61 -21.67
CA THR A 67 3.91 -1.66 -22.05
C THR A 67 3.52 -0.81 -20.86
N MET A 68 3.64 0.50 -20.99
CA MET A 68 3.26 1.47 -19.97
C MET A 68 1.91 2.09 -20.30
N ILE A 69 1.00 2.07 -19.34
CA ILE A 69 -0.37 2.58 -19.45
C ILE A 69 -0.58 3.65 -18.36
N PRO A 70 -0.23 4.91 -18.65
CA PRO A 70 -0.44 6.01 -17.74
C PRO A 70 -1.89 6.53 -17.86
N LEU A 71 -2.71 6.25 -16.85
CA LEU A 71 -4.10 6.70 -16.79
C LEU A 71 -4.17 8.05 -16.08
N GLU A 72 -4.65 9.08 -16.78
CA GLU A 72 -4.68 10.46 -16.28
C GLU A 72 -6.10 11.02 -16.30
N GLY A 73 -6.50 11.73 -15.25
CA GLY A 73 -7.84 12.30 -15.16
C GLY A 73 -8.20 12.77 -13.76
N GLU A 74 -8.91 13.89 -13.70
CA GLU A 74 -9.41 14.50 -12.46
C GLU A 74 -10.90 14.16 -12.27
N GLY A 75 -11.39 14.28 -11.04
CA GLY A 75 -12.79 14.08 -10.67
C GLY A 75 -12.95 13.28 -9.38
N LYS A 76 -14.19 12.97 -9.05
CA LYS A 76 -14.52 12.02 -7.98
C LYS A 76 -14.07 10.60 -8.35
N VAL A 77 -13.99 9.73 -7.37
CA VAL A 77 -13.46 8.37 -7.53
C VAL A 77 -14.17 7.60 -8.65
N GLU A 78 -15.51 7.52 -8.64
CA GLU A 78 -16.25 6.75 -9.66
C GLU A 78 -16.25 7.41 -11.04
N GLU A 79 -16.21 8.75 -11.10
CA GLU A 79 -16.03 9.49 -12.34
C GLU A 79 -14.68 9.17 -12.97
N ARG A 80 -13.62 9.09 -12.15
CA ARG A 80 -12.27 8.72 -12.59
C ARG A 80 -12.20 7.27 -13.04
N VAL A 81 -12.84 6.34 -12.33
CA VAL A 81 -12.98 4.93 -12.77
C VAL A 81 -13.60 4.89 -14.17
N SER A 82 -14.72 5.59 -14.36
CA SER A 82 -15.40 5.66 -15.65
C SER A 82 -14.52 6.28 -16.74
N LYS A 83 -13.83 7.39 -16.46
CA LYS A 83 -12.91 8.05 -17.41
C LYS A 83 -11.75 7.15 -17.80
N HIS A 84 -11.10 6.50 -16.83
CA HIS A 84 -9.97 5.61 -17.09
C HIS A 84 -10.40 4.36 -17.87
N TYR A 85 -11.57 3.80 -17.57
CA TYR A 85 -12.12 2.70 -18.37
C TYR A 85 -12.38 3.13 -19.83
N HIS A 86 -12.95 4.33 -20.05
CA HIS A 86 -13.10 4.86 -21.41
C HIS A 86 -11.76 5.09 -22.12
N GLN A 87 -10.70 5.50 -21.43
CA GLN A 87 -9.36 5.62 -22.00
C GLN A 87 -8.82 4.26 -22.48
N LEU A 88 -9.04 3.20 -21.70
CA LEU A 88 -8.68 1.83 -22.10
C LEU A 88 -9.48 1.37 -23.33
N LEU A 89 -10.78 1.64 -23.37
CA LEU A 89 -11.62 1.28 -24.54
C LEU A 89 -11.25 2.08 -25.80
N ALA A 90 -10.88 3.35 -25.65
CA ALA A 90 -10.44 4.19 -26.76
C ALA A 90 -9.05 3.82 -27.29
N ASN A 91 -8.27 3.05 -26.53
CA ASN A 91 -6.94 2.58 -26.89
C ASN A 91 -6.90 1.05 -26.91
N ILE A 92 -7.25 0.47 -28.06
CA ILE A 92 -7.33 -0.99 -28.22
C ILE A 92 -6.00 -1.69 -27.94
N GLU A 93 -4.87 -1.07 -28.27
CA GLU A 93 -3.54 -1.63 -28.00
C GLU A 93 -3.30 -1.80 -26.49
N TRP A 94 -3.77 -0.84 -25.67
CA TRP A 94 -3.69 -0.95 -24.22
C TRP A 94 -4.57 -2.06 -23.67
N LEU A 95 -5.80 -2.18 -24.17
CA LEU A 95 -6.72 -3.22 -23.72
C LEU A 95 -6.23 -4.62 -24.12
N GLU A 96 -5.70 -4.78 -25.33
CA GLU A 96 -5.06 -6.01 -25.79
C GLU A 96 -3.79 -6.34 -25.00
N ALA A 97 -2.97 -5.33 -24.69
CA ALA A 97 -1.80 -5.50 -23.84
C ALA A 97 -2.21 -6.01 -22.46
N ILE A 98 -3.21 -5.41 -21.82
CA ILE A 98 -3.75 -5.86 -20.52
C ILE A 98 -4.26 -7.29 -20.62
N SER A 99 -5.11 -7.59 -21.61
CA SER A 99 -5.72 -8.91 -21.77
C SER A 99 -4.71 -10.00 -22.09
N SER A 100 -3.61 -9.67 -22.74
CA SER A 100 -2.60 -10.64 -23.19
C SER A 100 -1.33 -10.68 -22.33
N ALA A 101 -1.21 -9.80 -21.33
CA ALA A 101 -0.05 -9.70 -20.45
C ALA A 101 0.26 -11.03 -19.75
N ASP A 102 1.55 -11.35 -19.62
CA ASP A 102 2.03 -12.40 -18.73
C ASP A 102 2.12 -11.90 -17.29
N VAL A 103 2.40 -10.61 -17.08
CA VAL A 103 2.54 -9.97 -15.76
C VAL A 103 1.93 -8.57 -15.81
N ILE A 104 1.20 -8.19 -14.75
CA ILE A 104 0.68 -6.82 -14.58
C ILE A 104 1.21 -6.23 -13.27
N LEU A 105 1.85 -5.08 -13.36
CA LEU A 105 2.25 -4.26 -12.21
C LEU A 105 1.44 -2.97 -12.21
N TRP A 106 0.86 -2.64 -11.07
CA TRP A 106 0.00 -1.48 -10.93
C TRP A 106 0.61 -0.53 -9.91
N ALA A 107 0.83 0.74 -10.26
CA ALA A 107 1.35 1.76 -9.37
C ALA A 107 0.32 2.87 -9.19
N THR A 108 -0.07 3.12 -7.94
CA THR A 108 -1.09 4.08 -7.59
C THR A 108 -0.72 4.91 -6.38
N HIS A 109 -1.26 6.13 -6.30
CA HIS A 109 -0.97 7.07 -5.21
C HIS A 109 -2.22 7.76 -4.68
N SER A 110 -2.31 7.97 -3.36
CA SER A 110 -3.34 8.81 -2.73
C SER A 110 -4.76 8.43 -3.15
N GLN A 111 -5.59 9.38 -3.64
CA GLN A 111 -6.93 9.12 -4.20
C GLN A 111 -6.91 8.12 -5.37
N GLY A 112 -5.82 8.04 -6.14
CA GLY A 112 -5.69 7.04 -7.20
C GLY A 112 -5.87 5.61 -6.67
N THR A 113 -5.61 5.36 -5.38
CA THR A 113 -5.71 4.04 -4.76
C THR A 113 -7.14 3.48 -4.83
N PRO A 114 -8.18 4.14 -4.25
CA PRO A 114 -9.54 3.65 -4.40
C PRO A 114 -10.00 3.57 -5.85
N VAL A 115 -9.58 4.52 -6.72
CA VAL A 115 -9.85 4.47 -8.17
C VAL A 115 -9.28 3.20 -8.80
N SER A 116 -8.05 2.85 -8.45
CA SER A 116 -7.33 1.69 -9.00
C SER A 116 -7.98 0.37 -8.61
N PHE A 117 -8.37 0.21 -7.34
CA PHE A 117 -9.04 -1.03 -6.91
C PHE A 117 -10.42 -1.19 -7.54
N LEU A 118 -11.20 -0.11 -7.67
CA LEU A 118 -12.49 -0.15 -8.35
C LEU A 118 -12.33 -0.47 -9.85
N LEU A 119 -11.37 0.16 -10.53
CA LEU A 119 -11.08 -0.11 -11.94
C LEU A 119 -10.56 -1.54 -12.15
N LEU A 120 -9.63 -2.01 -11.32
CA LEU A 120 -9.10 -3.37 -11.38
C LEU A 120 -10.21 -4.41 -11.17
N LYS A 121 -11.10 -4.19 -10.20
CA LYS A 121 -12.29 -5.02 -10.00
C LYS A 121 -13.17 -5.04 -11.25
N GLN A 122 -13.46 -3.88 -11.84
CA GLN A 122 -14.24 -3.79 -13.08
C GLN A 122 -13.59 -4.55 -14.24
N LEU A 123 -12.26 -4.47 -14.39
CA LEU A 123 -11.52 -5.21 -15.43
C LEU A 123 -11.54 -6.72 -15.19
N LEU A 124 -11.51 -7.18 -13.94
CA LEU A 124 -11.68 -8.58 -13.57
C LEU A 124 -13.11 -9.06 -13.88
N ASP A 125 -14.13 -8.32 -13.44
CA ASP A 125 -15.55 -8.68 -13.63
C ASP A 125 -15.92 -8.77 -15.13
N LEU A 126 -15.34 -7.90 -15.95
CA LEU A 126 -15.58 -7.86 -17.41
C LEU A 126 -14.69 -8.83 -18.20
N GLY A 127 -13.81 -9.59 -17.55
CA GLY A 127 -12.93 -10.56 -18.22
C GLY A 127 -11.81 -9.93 -19.06
N HIS A 128 -11.46 -8.66 -18.80
CA HIS A 128 -10.27 -8.05 -19.41
C HIS A 128 -8.99 -8.52 -18.70
N ILE A 129 -9.08 -8.86 -17.41
CA ILE A 129 -7.98 -9.40 -16.61
C ILE A 129 -8.36 -10.78 -16.08
N HIS A 130 -7.40 -11.69 -16.11
CA HIS A 130 -7.54 -13.08 -15.69
C HIS A 130 -6.46 -13.43 -14.65
N ALA A 131 -6.76 -13.18 -13.37
CA ALA A 131 -5.79 -13.35 -12.26
C ALA A 131 -5.23 -14.78 -12.13
N HIS A 132 -5.95 -15.79 -12.62
CA HIS A 132 -5.46 -17.18 -12.66
C HIS A 132 -4.27 -17.42 -13.60
N ARG A 133 -4.09 -16.55 -14.59
CA ARG A 133 -3.03 -16.64 -15.60
C ARG A 133 -2.03 -15.50 -15.48
N GLN A 134 -2.47 -14.34 -15.00
CA GLN A 134 -1.70 -13.11 -14.96
C GLN A 134 -1.37 -12.80 -13.50
N PRO A 135 -0.13 -13.02 -13.03
CA PRO A 135 0.29 -12.53 -11.72
C PRO A 135 0.22 -11.00 -11.70
N ILE A 136 -0.41 -10.47 -10.66
CA ILE A 136 -0.63 -9.03 -10.48
C ILE A 136 -0.11 -8.60 -9.13
N CYS A 137 0.60 -7.46 -9.10
CA CYS A 137 0.91 -6.76 -7.86
C CYS A 137 0.52 -5.28 -7.97
N VAL A 138 -0.23 -4.81 -6.98
CA VAL A 138 -0.62 -3.41 -6.81
C VAL A 138 0.27 -2.75 -5.78
N LEU A 139 0.97 -1.70 -6.15
CA LEU A 139 1.71 -0.78 -5.28
C LEU A 139 0.84 0.44 -5.00
N ALA A 140 0.34 0.57 -3.78
CA ALA A 140 -0.39 1.75 -3.32
C ALA A 140 0.48 2.60 -2.40
N MET A 141 0.84 3.79 -2.87
CA MET A 141 1.68 4.76 -2.16
C MET A 141 0.81 5.84 -1.53
N ALA A 142 0.97 6.07 -0.23
CA ALA A 142 0.21 7.06 0.54
C ALA A 142 -1.32 7.01 0.26
N GLY A 143 -1.89 5.81 0.13
CA GLY A 143 -3.26 5.61 -0.32
C GLY A 143 -4.32 6.14 0.66
N ILE A 144 -5.39 6.74 0.14
CA ILE A 144 -6.51 7.24 0.98
C ILE A 144 -7.46 6.09 1.28
N GLY A 145 -7.02 5.17 2.14
CA GLY A 145 -7.81 4.01 2.54
C GLY A 145 -8.86 4.32 3.59
N HIS A 146 -8.48 5.11 4.59
CA HIS A 146 -9.31 5.55 5.73
C HIS A 146 -9.41 7.07 5.82
N GLY A 147 -9.36 7.74 4.67
CA GLY A 147 -9.41 9.20 4.56
C GLY A 147 -8.08 9.91 4.86
N PRO A 148 -8.05 11.24 4.65
CA PRO A 148 -6.92 12.10 5.02
C PRO A 148 -6.94 12.41 6.52
N PHE A 149 -5.96 13.19 7.01
CA PHE A 149 -5.94 13.63 8.40
C PHE A 149 -7.25 14.37 8.75
N PRO A 150 -7.96 13.98 9.81
CA PRO A 150 -9.24 14.59 10.18
C PRO A 150 -9.20 16.10 10.36
N VAL A 151 -8.08 16.63 10.87
CA VAL A 151 -7.84 18.06 11.10
C VAL A 151 -7.89 18.87 9.80
N LEU A 152 -7.64 18.25 8.65
CA LEU A 152 -7.66 18.91 7.35
C LEU A 152 -9.09 19.22 6.86
N LYS A 153 -10.12 18.55 7.40
CA LYS A 153 -11.52 18.73 7.00
C LYS A 153 -12.01 20.17 7.15
N GLY A 154 -11.48 20.87 8.16
CA GLY A 154 -11.81 22.28 8.43
C GLY A 154 -10.83 23.30 7.87
N SER A 155 -9.74 22.84 7.22
CA SER A 155 -8.63 23.71 6.78
C SER A 155 -9.07 24.70 5.70
N LEU A 156 -8.45 25.88 5.71
CA LEU A 156 -8.72 26.92 4.71
C LEU A 156 -8.36 26.45 3.30
N ILE A 157 -7.33 25.61 3.13
CA ILE A 157 -6.95 25.06 1.82
C ILE A 157 -8.10 24.21 1.25
N VAL A 158 -8.69 23.32 2.04
CA VAL A 158 -9.85 22.52 1.60
C VAL A 158 -11.08 23.42 1.35
N LYS A 159 -11.26 24.49 2.14
CA LYS A 159 -12.38 25.45 2.00
C LYS A 159 -12.24 26.48 0.87
N TYR A 160 -11.03 26.82 0.44
CA TYR A 160 -10.79 27.81 -0.63
C TYR A 160 -10.53 27.17 -1.99
N PHE A 161 -10.02 25.93 -2.03
CA PHE A 161 -9.72 25.19 -3.27
C PHE A 161 -10.75 24.08 -3.55
N GLU A 162 -12.01 24.29 -3.15
CA GLU A 162 -13.11 23.32 -3.18
C GLU A 162 -13.35 22.68 -4.56
N ALA A 163 -12.66 21.57 -4.83
CA ALA A 163 -13.10 20.58 -5.79
C ALA A 163 -13.92 19.52 -5.05
N ASP A 164 -15.07 19.12 -5.58
CA ASP A 164 -15.90 18.06 -4.98
C ASP A 164 -15.13 16.75 -4.75
N ALA A 165 -14.13 16.49 -5.60
CA ALA A 165 -13.20 15.38 -5.47
C ALA A 165 -12.40 15.40 -4.15
N ALA A 166 -11.98 16.59 -3.67
CA ALA A 166 -11.25 16.72 -2.42
C ALA A 166 -12.15 16.51 -1.20
N ARG A 167 -13.43 16.91 -1.28
CA ARG A 167 -14.41 16.69 -0.21
C ARG A 167 -14.77 15.21 -0.05
N GLU A 168 -14.93 14.50 -1.18
CA GLU A 168 -15.21 13.05 -1.20
C GLU A 168 -14.13 12.23 -0.47
N LEU A 169 -12.86 12.69 -0.44
CA LEU A 169 -11.79 12.01 0.29
C LEU A 169 -12.09 11.85 1.78
N PHE A 170 -12.86 12.77 2.37
CA PHE A 170 -13.27 12.69 3.77
C PHE A 170 -14.42 11.70 4.01
N GLU A 171 -15.08 11.19 2.97
CA GLU A 171 -16.07 10.11 3.12
C GLU A 171 -15.38 8.80 3.51
N PHE A 172 -14.14 8.57 3.04
CA PHE A 172 -13.32 7.43 3.44
C PHE A 172 -12.92 7.40 4.92
N MET A 173 -13.10 8.50 5.66
CA MET A 173 -12.94 8.50 7.12
C MET A 173 -13.98 7.63 7.81
N ASP A 174 -15.09 7.29 7.15
CA ASP A 174 -16.14 6.47 7.71
C ASP A 174 -16.40 5.29 6.76
N SER A 175 -15.99 4.10 7.20
CA SER A 175 -16.13 2.85 6.45
C SER A 175 -17.57 2.46 6.14
N THR A 176 -18.56 3.13 6.72
CA THR A 176 -19.99 2.92 6.44
C THR A 176 -20.51 3.77 5.28
N THR A 177 -19.71 4.72 4.77
CA THR A 177 -20.09 5.49 3.57
C THR A 177 -20.09 4.62 2.33
N ARG A 178 -20.96 4.96 1.36
CA ARG A 178 -21.13 4.19 0.11
C ARG A 178 -19.81 4.01 -0.63
N ILE A 179 -19.02 5.08 -0.76
CA ILE A 179 -17.76 5.02 -1.52
C ILE A 179 -16.68 4.22 -0.79
N ALA A 180 -16.62 4.30 0.54
CA ALA A 180 -15.69 3.49 1.34
C ALA A 180 -16.06 2.00 1.28
N GLN A 181 -17.36 1.67 1.37
CA GLN A 181 -17.84 0.29 1.21
C GLN A 181 -17.54 -0.28 -0.18
N ALA A 182 -17.77 0.51 -1.24
CA ALA A 182 -17.46 0.10 -2.60
C ALA A 182 -15.96 -0.18 -2.77
N PHE A 183 -15.10 0.69 -2.23
CA PHE A 183 -13.65 0.50 -2.23
C PHE A 183 -13.22 -0.74 -1.43
N HIS A 184 -13.72 -0.93 -0.20
CA HIS A 184 -13.37 -2.08 0.63
C HIS A 184 -13.83 -3.39 -0.01
N GLN A 185 -15.01 -3.42 -0.63
CA GLN A 185 -15.48 -4.59 -1.37
C GLN A 185 -14.59 -4.88 -2.58
N ALA A 186 -14.24 -3.86 -3.36
CA ALA A 186 -13.34 -4.02 -4.51
C ALA A 186 -11.97 -4.54 -4.10
N LEU A 187 -11.40 -4.01 -3.01
CA LEU A 187 -10.15 -4.48 -2.44
C LEU A 187 -10.25 -5.94 -1.96
N ALA A 188 -11.30 -6.30 -1.23
CA ALA A 188 -11.53 -7.68 -0.79
C ALA A 188 -11.64 -8.64 -1.97
N ASP A 189 -12.36 -8.25 -3.03
CA ASP A 189 -12.51 -9.04 -4.26
C ASP A 189 -11.19 -9.23 -5.00
N VAL A 190 -10.39 -8.16 -5.12
CA VAL A 190 -9.04 -8.22 -5.69
C VAL A 190 -8.14 -9.17 -4.88
N LEU A 191 -8.15 -9.07 -3.55
CA LEU A 191 -7.34 -9.92 -2.68
C LEU A 191 -7.74 -11.40 -2.77
N ARG A 192 -9.05 -11.68 -2.85
CA ARG A 192 -9.61 -13.03 -3.02
C ARG A 192 -9.13 -13.69 -4.32
N GLN A 193 -8.91 -12.90 -5.36
CA GLN A 193 -8.35 -13.33 -6.65
C GLN A 193 -6.84 -13.60 -6.60
N GLY A 194 -6.20 -13.58 -5.43
CA GLY A 194 -4.78 -13.89 -5.30
C GLY A 194 -3.85 -12.73 -5.64
N ILE A 195 -4.40 -11.54 -5.91
CA ILE A 195 -3.64 -10.37 -6.32
C ILE A 195 -2.87 -9.83 -5.11
N LYS A 196 -1.57 -9.61 -5.31
CA LYS A 196 -0.67 -9.08 -4.28
C LYS A 196 -0.82 -7.57 -4.17
N THR A 197 -0.77 -7.04 -2.96
CA THR A 197 -0.93 -5.62 -2.67
C THR A 197 0.17 -5.16 -1.73
N VAL A 198 0.99 -4.21 -2.16
CA VAL A 198 1.97 -3.52 -1.34
C VAL A 198 1.44 -2.14 -0.99
N LEU A 199 1.30 -1.88 0.31
CA LEU A 199 0.81 -0.62 0.87
C LEU A 199 1.98 0.13 1.51
N VAL A 200 2.33 1.29 0.98
CA VAL A 200 3.47 2.08 1.46
C VAL A 200 2.99 3.43 1.95
N GLY A 201 3.01 3.64 3.27
CA GLY A 201 2.80 4.97 3.84
C GLY A 201 4.09 5.76 3.90
N SER A 202 4.01 7.09 4.00
CA SER A 202 5.17 7.93 4.32
C SER A 202 5.15 8.30 5.79
N LEU A 203 6.29 8.21 6.48
CA LEU A 203 6.34 8.43 7.94
C LEU A 203 5.90 9.85 8.30
N GLN A 204 6.32 10.84 7.52
CA GLN A 204 5.97 12.26 7.70
C GLN A 204 5.08 12.76 6.57
N ASP A 205 4.08 11.96 6.21
CA ASP A 205 3.02 12.40 5.32
C ASP A 205 2.23 13.55 5.97
N GLN A 206 1.98 14.61 5.21
CA GLN A 206 1.26 15.80 5.66
C GLN A 206 -0.24 15.76 5.32
N VAL A 207 -0.70 14.77 4.54
CA VAL A 207 -2.08 14.65 4.02
C VAL A 207 -2.75 13.38 4.53
N VAL A 208 -2.06 12.24 4.42
CA VAL A 208 -2.63 10.91 4.66
C VAL A 208 -1.99 10.26 5.88
N PRO A 209 -2.78 9.95 6.93
CA PRO A 209 -2.23 9.29 8.11
C PRO A 209 -1.75 7.88 7.79
N LEU A 210 -0.74 7.41 8.53
CA LEU A 210 -0.13 6.11 8.29
C LEU A 210 -1.13 4.95 8.36
N TYR A 211 -2.11 5.01 9.29
CA TYR A 211 -3.18 4.00 9.36
C TYR A 211 -4.04 3.90 8.09
N SER A 212 -4.20 5.02 7.38
CA SER A 212 -4.97 5.12 6.14
C SER A 212 -4.16 4.56 4.98
N ALA A 213 -2.90 5.02 4.84
CA ALA A 213 -2.00 4.56 3.79
C ALA A 213 -1.68 3.06 3.87
N THR A 214 -1.69 2.49 5.08
CA THR A 214 -1.39 1.06 5.32
C THR A 214 -2.64 0.21 5.54
N LEU A 215 -3.85 0.76 5.39
CA LEU A 215 -5.13 0.07 5.57
C LEU A 215 -5.17 -0.83 6.80
N THR A 216 -5.05 -0.24 7.99
CA THR A 216 -4.96 -1.01 9.24
C THR A 216 -6.21 -1.84 9.54
N ALA A 217 -7.39 -1.39 9.11
CA ALA A 217 -8.66 -2.10 9.32
C ALA A 217 -8.89 -3.32 8.39
N ILE A 218 -7.94 -3.66 7.52
CA ILE A 218 -8.08 -4.79 6.59
C ILE A 218 -6.94 -5.77 6.80
N SER A 219 -7.19 -7.07 6.87
CA SER A 219 -6.14 -8.09 7.02
C SER A 219 -6.29 -9.17 5.98
N HIS A 220 -5.22 -9.42 5.22
CA HIS A 220 -5.14 -10.49 4.23
C HIS A 220 -3.65 -10.80 3.95
N PRO A 221 -3.24 -12.07 3.76
CA PRO A 221 -1.82 -12.40 3.61
C PRO A 221 -1.18 -11.91 2.31
N ASN A 222 -1.98 -11.60 1.29
CA ASN A 222 -1.48 -10.91 0.07
C ASN A 222 -1.21 -9.41 0.28
N ILE A 223 -1.39 -8.87 1.49
CA ILE A 223 -1.05 -7.48 1.80
C ILE A 223 0.33 -7.44 2.47
N LEU A 224 1.27 -6.74 1.84
CA LEU A 224 2.51 -6.31 2.46
C LEU A 224 2.40 -4.82 2.82
N ARG A 225 2.73 -4.45 4.05
CA ARG A 225 2.77 -3.05 4.51
C ARG A 225 4.19 -2.59 4.73
N ALA A 226 4.48 -1.36 4.32
CA ALA A 226 5.76 -0.72 4.53
C ALA A 226 5.60 0.77 4.82
N VAL A 227 6.70 1.37 5.24
CA VAL A 227 6.82 2.81 5.46
C VAL A 227 8.03 3.34 4.71
N TYR A 228 7.83 4.40 3.94
CA TYR A 228 8.89 5.23 3.39
C TYR A 228 9.34 6.23 4.44
N ILE A 229 10.65 6.33 4.60
CA ILE A 229 11.29 7.28 5.51
C ILE A 229 12.28 8.08 4.68
N ASP A 230 12.03 9.39 4.59
CA ASP A 230 12.92 10.28 3.87
C ASP A 230 14.32 10.28 4.50
N LYS A 231 15.36 10.26 3.67
CA LYS A 231 16.75 10.23 4.12
C LYS A 231 17.08 11.36 5.08
N HIS A 232 16.50 12.54 4.91
CA HIS A 232 16.73 13.69 5.79
C HIS A 232 16.16 13.49 7.20
N ASN A 233 15.19 12.60 7.34
CA ASN A 233 14.52 12.28 8.60
C ASN A 233 14.96 10.95 9.20
N TYR A 234 15.75 10.15 8.48
CA TYR A 234 16.19 8.84 8.94
C TYR A 234 17.31 8.98 9.97
N VAL A 235 17.09 8.36 11.14
CA VAL A 235 18.10 8.21 12.19
C VAL A 235 18.09 6.75 12.64
N GLU A 236 19.24 6.07 12.56
CA GLU A 236 19.37 4.61 12.71
C GLU A 236 18.72 4.04 13.98
N ASN A 237 18.84 4.76 15.10
CA ASN A 237 18.33 4.36 16.41
C ASN A 237 17.19 5.28 16.90
N ASP A 238 16.43 5.87 15.99
CA ASP A 238 15.23 6.62 16.37
C ASP A 238 14.12 5.70 16.89
N PHE A 239 13.61 6.01 18.07
CA PHE A 239 12.60 5.20 18.72
C PHE A 239 11.29 5.12 17.91
N LEU A 240 10.82 6.22 17.31
CA LEU A 240 9.54 6.25 16.58
C LEU A 240 9.61 5.46 15.28
N ILE A 241 10.74 5.55 14.57
CA ILE A 241 10.99 4.72 13.38
C ILE A 241 10.87 3.24 13.74
N HIS A 242 11.58 2.79 14.78
CA HIS A 242 11.54 1.39 15.19
C HIS A 242 10.15 0.97 15.68
N LEU A 243 9.43 1.85 16.39
CA LEU A 243 8.07 1.59 16.88
C LEU A 243 7.09 1.34 15.72
N VAL A 244 7.16 2.19 14.68
CA VAL A 244 6.34 2.05 13.47
C VAL A 244 6.70 0.78 12.69
N VAL A 245 8.00 0.52 12.49
CA VAL A 245 8.46 -0.67 11.78
C VAL A 245 8.02 -1.95 12.49
N PHE A 246 8.10 -1.99 13.82
CA PHE A 246 7.62 -3.11 14.62
C PHE A 246 6.11 -3.31 14.45
N ALA A 247 5.31 -2.24 14.54
CA ALA A 247 3.87 -2.33 14.34
C ALA A 247 3.48 -2.87 12.94
N LEU A 248 4.16 -2.39 11.89
CA LEU A 248 3.94 -2.90 10.53
C LEU A 248 4.35 -4.38 10.40
N ARG A 249 5.43 -4.79 11.05
CA ARG A 249 5.87 -6.18 11.09
C ARG A 249 4.83 -7.09 11.75
N LEU A 250 4.24 -6.67 12.87
CA LEU A 250 3.12 -7.40 13.49
C LEU A 250 1.99 -7.61 12.48
N ARG A 251 1.55 -6.54 11.80
CA ARG A 251 0.47 -6.63 10.80
C ARG A 251 0.84 -7.53 9.61
N ASN A 252 2.09 -7.49 9.14
CA ASN A 252 2.57 -8.33 8.04
C ASN A 252 2.67 -9.82 8.42
N LEU A 253 2.87 -10.13 9.71
CA LEU A 253 2.80 -11.49 10.25
C LEU A 253 1.37 -11.96 10.54
N GLY A 254 0.35 -11.14 10.24
CA GLY A 254 -1.04 -11.44 10.56
C GLY A 254 -1.40 -11.24 12.04
N LEU A 255 -0.53 -10.60 12.81
CA LEU A 255 -0.77 -10.25 14.21
C LEU A 255 -1.47 -8.89 14.33
N SER A 256 -2.07 -8.66 15.48
CA SER A 256 -2.62 -7.36 15.84
C SER A 256 -1.47 -6.42 16.24
N ASP A 257 -1.48 -5.18 15.77
CA ASP A 257 -0.67 -4.10 16.35
C ASP A 257 -1.40 -3.43 17.52
N HIS A 258 -2.56 -3.99 17.92
CA HIS A 258 -3.45 -3.48 18.97
C HIS A 258 -3.90 -2.03 18.74
N GLY A 259 -3.87 -1.55 17.49
CA GLY A 259 -4.20 -0.17 17.14
C GLY A 259 -3.06 0.83 17.35
N LEU A 260 -1.82 0.35 17.52
CA LEU A 260 -0.64 1.20 17.67
C LEU A 260 -0.49 2.19 16.52
N LEU A 261 -0.57 1.73 15.26
CA LEU A 261 -0.44 2.58 14.08
C LEU A 261 -1.50 3.69 14.07
N THR A 262 -2.74 3.35 14.42
CA THR A 262 -3.83 4.33 14.53
C THR A 262 -3.50 5.41 15.56
N ASN A 263 -3.02 5.02 16.75
CA ASN A 263 -2.77 5.94 17.86
C ASN A 263 -1.54 6.84 17.67
N VAL A 264 -0.51 6.38 16.92
CA VAL A 264 0.71 7.17 16.69
C VAL A 264 0.66 8.03 15.43
N SER A 265 -0.22 7.72 14.47
CA SER A 265 -0.27 8.39 13.16
C SER A 265 -0.41 9.90 13.24
N GLU A 266 -1.18 10.44 14.20
CA GLU A 266 -1.35 11.89 14.34
C GLU A 266 -0.05 12.60 14.74
N VAL A 267 0.76 11.98 15.59
CA VAL A 267 2.01 12.55 16.08
C VAL A 267 3.10 12.53 15.00
N LEU A 268 2.99 11.59 14.06
CA LEU A 268 3.92 11.45 12.93
C LEU A 268 3.62 12.42 11.77
N ALA A 269 2.48 13.13 11.80
CA ALA A 269 2.04 14.00 10.72
C ALA A 269 3.12 15.03 10.32
N GLY A 270 3.46 15.05 9.03
CA GLY A 270 4.35 16.05 8.46
C GLY A 270 3.72 17.45 8.48
N SER A 271 4.56 18.47 8.31
CA SER A 271 4.07 19.85 8.19
C SER A 271 3.45 20.08 6.81
N ILE A 272 2.21 20.59 6.77
CA ILE A 272 1.56 21.05 5.53
C ILE A 272 2.23 22.28 4.90
N TYR A 273 3.11 22.95 5.62
CA TYR A 273 3.86 24.13 5.16
C TYR A 273 5.29 23.80 4.71
N ALA A 274 5.71 22.54 4.81
CA ALA A 274 7.00 22.12 4.30
C ALA A 274 7.00 22.19 2.77
N LEU A 275 8.07 22.76 2.19
CA LEU A 275 8.24 22.86 0.73
C LEU A 275 8.36 21.48 0.07
N GLU A 276 8.95 20.51 0.77
CA GLU A 276 8.98 19.10 0.40
C GLU A 276 8.28 18.30 1.50
N GLY A 277 7.30 17.48 1.12
CA GLY A 277 6.45 16.74 2.04
C GLY A 277 6.43 15.25 1.75
N GLY A 278 6.35 14.45 2.81
CA GLY A 278 6.39 12.99 2.73
C GLY A 278 5.34 12.37 1.80
N HIS A 279 4.21 13.04 1.59
CA HIS A 279 3.13 12.55 0.74
C HIS A 279 3.56 12.32 -0.71
N SER A 280 4.45 13.16 -1.23
CA SER A 280 4.88 13.10 -2.63
C SER A 280 6.24 12.43 -2.79
N THR A 281 7.15 12.58 -1.83
CA THR A 281 8.50 12.02 -1.94
C THR A 281 8.51 10.49 -1.95
N VAL A 282 7.48 9.83 -1.41
CA VAL A 282 7.35 8.36 -1.45
C VAL A 282 7.40 7.78 -2.86
N TYR A 283 6.82 8.46 -3.87
CA TYR A 283 6.80 7.96 -5.25
C TYR A 283 8.02 8.36 -6.08
N GLU A 284 8.96 9.09 -5.47
CA GLU A 284 10.27 9.40 -6.04
C GLU A 284 11.28 8.27 -5.80
N GLU A 285 11.10 7.52 -4.71
CA GLU A 285 12.01 6.48 -4.27
C GLU A 285 11.81 5.18 -5.08
N ARG A 286 12.84 4.78 -5.82
CA ARG A 286 12.82 3.57 -6.65
C ARG A 286 12.66 2.30 -5.81
N ASP A 287 13.22 2.26 -4.60
CA ASP A 287 13.14 1.08 -3.73
C ASP A 287 11.70 0.78 -3.27
N VAL A 288 10.82 1.79 -3.26
CA VAL A 288 9.37 1.60 -3.04
C VAL A 288 8.76 0.76 -4.18
N TYR A 289 9.16 1.00 -5.43
CA TYR A 289 8.71 0.22 -6.58
C TYR A 289 9.34 -1.17 -6.61
N MET A 290 10.62 -1.27 -6.23
CA MET A 290 11.33 -2.54 -6.08
C MET A 290 10.60 -3.48 -5.12
N MET A 291 10.00 -2.96 -4.04
CA MET A 291 9.23 -3.77 -3.10
C MET A 291 8.05 -4.48 -3.77
N ALA A 292 7.33 -3.83 -4.67
CA ALA A 292 6.23 -4.46 -5.41
C ALA A 292 6.74 -5.53 -6.40
N VAL A 293 7.83 -5.25 -7.10
CA VAL A 293 8.49 -6.21 -8.00
C VAL A 293 8.93 -7.46 -7.22
N ARG A 294 9.66 -7.28 -6.12
CA ARG A 294 10.11 -8.38 -5.25
C ARG A 294 8.93 -9.13 -4.61
N THR A 295 7.91 -8.41 -4.14
CA THR A 295 6.70 -9.05 -3.61
C THR A 295 6.05 -9.94 -4.67
N LEU A 296 6.01 -9.51 -5.93
CA LEU A 296 5.45 -10.33 -6.99
C LEU A 296 6.28 -11.57 -7.31
N PHE A 297 7.60 -11.41 -7.49
CA PHE A 297 8.47 -12.47 -8.02
C PHE A 297 9.14 -13.34 -6.95
N ASP A 298 9.44 -12.81 -5.76
CA ASP A 298 10.18 -13.52 -4.71
C ASP A 298 9.26 -14.28 -3.74
N THR A 299 7.95 -14.04 -3.79
CA THR A 299 6.98 -14.76 -2.93
C THR A 299 6.08 -15.67 -3.76
N PRO A 300 5.77 -16.90 -3.30
CA PRO A 300 4.83 -17.76 -4.00
C PRO A 300 3.39 -17.21 -3.88
N PRO A 301 2.50 -17.56 -4.81
CA PRO A 301 1.06 -17.35 -4.64
C PRO A 301 0.54 -18.12 -3.43
N ILE A 302 -0.49 -17.58 -2.79
CA ILE A 302 -1.08 -18.10 -1.55
C ILE A 302 -2.39 -18.84 -1.84
N GLY A 303 -2.68 -19.88 -1.06
CA GLY A 303 -3.95 -20.60 -1.11
C GLY A 303 -4.11 -21.45 -2.38
N HIS A 304 -5.32 -21.46 -2.95
CA HIS A 304 -5.64 -22.27 -4.14
C HIS A 304 -4.80 -21.88 -5.38
N TRP A 305 -4.29 -20.65 -5.44
CA TRP A 305 -3.39 -20.19 -6.49
C TRP A 305 -2.00 -20.83 -6.42
N SER A 306 -1.56 -21.24 -5.22
CA SER A 306 -0.32 -21.99 -5.05
C SER A 306 -0.40 -23.33 -5.79
N ARG A 307 -1.51 -24.06 -5.62
CA ARG A 307 -1.74 -25.35 -6.30
C ARG A 307 -1.81 -25.23 -7.81
N LEU A 308 -2.47 -24.21 -8.37
CA LEU A 308 -2.57 -24.07 -9.83
C LEU A 308 -1.21 -23.89 -10.54
N LEU A 309 -0.21 -23.33 -9.85
CA LEU A 309 1.13 -23.13 -10.41
C LEU A 309 2.07 -24.32 -10.17
N TYR A 310 1.86 -25.09 -9.10
CA TYR A 310 2.68 -26.26 -8.77
C TYR A 310 2.08 -27.62 -9.21
N ASP A 311 0.76 -27.70 -9.42
CA ASP A 311 0.03 -28.88 -9.91
C ASP A 311 -0.20 -28.82 -11.44
N ALA A 312 0.68 -28.14 -12.18
CA ALA A 312 0.77 -28.38 -13.62
C ALA A 312 1.06 -29.89 -13.84
N PRO A 313 0.44 -30.56 -14.83
CA PRO A 313 0.33 -32.01 -14.84
C PRO A 313 1.68 -32.67 -15.09
N ALA A 314 2.42 -32.97 -14.03
CA ALA A 314 3.30 -34.11 -14.02
C ALA A 314 2.39 -35.34 -14.08
N CYS A 315 2.60 -36.14 -15.11
CA CYS A 315 1.83 -37.33 -15.45
C CYS A 315 1.75 -38.33 -14.28
N SER A 316 0.73 -38.24 -13.42
CA SER A 316 0.40 -39.30 -12.46
C SER A 316 -1.10 -39.59 -12.51
N LYS A 317 -1.44 -40.59 -13.32
CA LYS A 317 -2.72 -41.29 -13.28
C LYS A 317 -2.78 -42.14 -12.01
N GLU A 318 -3.13 -41.58 -10.87
CA GLU A 318 -3.66 -42.37 -9.76
C GLU A 318 -4.92 -41.72 -9.21
N ALA A 319 -6.04 -42.42 -9.41
CA ALA A 319 -7.36 -42.04 -8.94
C ALA A 319 -7.46 -42.27 -7.43
N GLY A 320 -6.97 -41.29 -6.65
CA GLY A 320 -7.28 -41.14 -5.23
C GLY A 320 -7.94 -39.79 -5.03
N ALA A 321 -9.06 -39.74 -4.30
CA ALA A 321 -9.87 -38.54 -4.11
C ALA A 321 -9.02 -37.31 -3.75
N SER A 322 -9.00 -36.32 -4.62
CA SER A 322 -8.32 -35.05 -4.39
C SER A 322 -8.85 -34.42 -3.10
N PRO A 323 -8.00 -33.97 -2.17
CA PRO A 323 -8.46 -33.24 -1.00
C PRO A 323 -9.24 -31.99 -1.46
N PRO A 324 -10.32 -31.60 -0.76
CA PRO A 324 -11.12 -30.43 -1.15
C PRO A 324 -10.20 -29.22 -1.31
N SER A 325 -10.39 -28.48 -2.41
CA SER A 325 -9.67 -27.22 -2.63
C SER A 325 -9.93 -26.30 -1.43
N PRO A 326 -8.89 -25.77 -0.77
CA PRO A 326 -9.11 -24.77 0.27
C PRO A 326 -9.83 -23.59 -0.37
N ALA A 327 -10.91 -23.14 0.28
CA ALA A 327 -11.68 -22.00 -0.17
C ALA A 327 -10.76 -20.77 -0.34
N PRO A 328 -11.10 -19.83 -1.26
CA PRO A 328 -10.40 -18.55 -1.33
C PRO A 328 -10.33 -17.92 0.04
N GLN A 329 -9.16 -17.39 0.41
CA GLN A 329 -9.00 -16.72 1.69
C GLN A 329 -9.72 -15.37 1.63
N GLU A 330 -10.65 -15.17 2.56
CA GLU A 330 -11.38 -13.92 2.66
C GLU A 330 -10.55 -12.86 3.40
N ALA A 331 -10.66 -11.61 2.96
CA ALA A 331 -10.10 -10.50 3.70
C ALA A 331 -10.93 -10.25 4.97
N SER A 332 -10.26 -10.10 6.11
CA SER A 332 -10.88 -9.57 7.31
C SER A 332 -11.00 -8.05 7.15
N VAL A 333 -12.21 -7.51 7.23
CA VAL A 333 -12.50 -6.09 7.12
C VAL A 333 -13.20 -5.64 8.40
N GLU A 334 -12.58 -4.73 9.13
CA GLU A 334 -13.12 -4.14 10.34
C GLU A 334 -13.81 -2.81 10.02
N VAL A 335 -14.93 -2.54 10.72
CA VAL A 335 -15.56 -1.23 10.67
C VAL A 335 -14.63 -0.22 11.32
N TYR A 336 -14.29 0.81 10.56
CA TYR A 336 -13.41 1.89 11.01
C TYR A 336 -14.05 3.25 10.81
N GLN A 337 -13.83 4.13 11.79
CA GLN A 337 -14.19 5.53 11.70
C GLN A 337 -13.02 6.37 12.23
N ALA A 338 -12.43 7.19 11.37
CA ALA A 338 -11.34 8.07 11.71
C ALA A 338 -11.80 9.16 12.68
N LYS A 339 -11.13 9.23 13.82
CA LYS A 339 -11.47 10.18 14.90
C LYS A 339 -10.61 11.42 14.81
N ALA A 340 -11.22 12.59 14.94
CA ALA A 340 -10.50 13.86 14.94
C ALA A 340 -9.60 14.07 16.16
N ARG A 341 -9.92 13.41 17.27
CA ARG A 341 -9.04 13.28 18.42
C ARG A 341 -9.04 11.83 18.87
N ILE A 342 -7.86 11.26 18.99
CA ILE A 342 -7.68 9.92 19.53
C ILE A 342 -7.74 10.00 21.05
N ASN A 343 -8.28 8.96 21.70
CA ASN A 343 -8.30 8.90 23.16
C ASN A 343 -6.85 8.93 23.71
N PRO A 344 -6.46 9.95 24.49
CA PRO A 344 -5.09 10.07 24.98
C PRO A 344 -4.68 8.89 25.87
N TYR A 345 -5.63 8.22 26.51
CA TYR A 345 -5.40 7.07 27.39
C TYR A 345 -5.35 5.72 26.65
N GLY A 346 -5.46 5.69 25.32
CA GLY A 346 -5.49 4.45 24.55
C GLY A 346 -4.13 3.73 24.49
N LEU A 347 -3.04 4.48 24.32
CA LEU A 347 -1.70 3.92 24.09
C LEU A 347 -1.21 2.97 25.20
N PRO A 348 -1.40 3.26 26.49
CA PRO A 348 -1.07 2.29 27.54
C PRO A 348 -1.73 0.93 27.36
N TRP A 349 -3.02 0.89 26.96
CA TRP A 349 -3.73 -0.36 26.71
C TRP A 349 -3.24 -1.07 25.44
N VAL A 350 -2.91 -0.31 24.40
CA VAL A 350 -2.29 -0.85 23.19
C VAL A 350 -0.99 -1.56 23.52
N LEU A 351 -0.11 -0.90 24.28
CA LEU A 351 1.18 -1.47 24.69
C LEU A 351 0.99 -2.71 25.54
N ARG A 352 0.10 -2.66 26.53
CA ARG A 352 -0.25 -3.83 27.33
C ARG A 352 -0.73 -4.98 26.44
N GLY A 353 -1.58 -4.72 25.46
CA GLY A 353 -2.03 -5.73 24.51
C GLY A 353 -0.87 -6.38 23.74
N ILE A 354 0.14 -5.61 23.35
CA ILE A 354 1.36 -6.12 22.70
C ILE A 354 2.18 -7.00 23.66
N TYR A 355 2.40 -6.55 24.90
CA TYR A 355 3.18 -7.29 25.90
C TYR A 355 2.45 -8.52 26.43
N ASP A 356 1.11 -8.54 26.41
CA ASP A 356 0.30 -9.67 26.88
C ASP A 356 -0.05 -10.66 25.74
N ASP A 357 0.30 -10.39 24.47
CA ASP A 357 -0.05 -11.27 23.34
C ASP A 357 0.93 -12.47 23.26
N PRO A 358 0.47 -13.71 23.54
CA PRO A 358 1.34 -14.88 23.55
C PRO A 358 1.94 -15.19 22.18
N ARG A 359 1.30 -14.76 21.08
CA ARG A 359 1.80 -14.97 19.72
C ARG A 359 2.98 -14.06 19.41
N ILE A 360 3.05 -12.88 20.04
CA ILE A 360 4.18 -11.97 19.95
C ILE A 360 5.33 -12.51 20.81
N LEU A 361 5.04 -12.85 22.08
CA LEU A 361 6.05 -13.28 23.03
C LEU A 361 6.70 -14.64 22.69
N SER A 362 5.97 -15.55 22.06
CA SER A 362 6.50 -16.84 21.61
C SER A 362 7.41 -16.75 20.39
N HIS A 363 7.47 -15.58 19.72
CA HIS A 363 8.32 -15.36 18.57
C HIS A 363 9.62 -14.66 18.97
N ASP A 364 10.75 -15.39 19.00
CA ASP A 364 12.04 -14.89 19.49
C ASP A 364 12.48 -13.56 18.86
N THR A 365 12.33 -13.41 17.54
CA THR A 365 12.64 -12.16 16.83
C THR A 365 11.79 -10.99 17.31
N LEU A 366 10.48 -11.16 17.46
CA LEU A 366 9.58 -10.08 17.90
C LEU A 366 9.84 -9.71 19.35
N ARG A 367 10.09 -10.70 20.20
CA ARG A 367 10.49 -10.48 21.59
C ARG A 367 11.79 -9.68 21.70
N GLY A 368 12.80 -10.03 20.90
CA GLY A 368 14.06 -9.28 20.83
C GLY A 368 13.89 -7.84 20.32
N GLU A 369 13.01 -7.63 19.35
CA GLU A 369 12.68 -6.27 18.86
C GLU A 369 11.92 -5.45 19.90
N LEU A 370 11.01 -6.07 20.65
CA LEU A 370 10.29 -5.41 21.74
C LEU A 370 11.24 -4.99 22.87
N GLU A 371 12.23 -5.83 23.19
CA GLU A 371 13.30 -5.46 24.12
C GLU A 371 14.18 -4.32 23.60
N ARG A 372 14.52 -4.34 22.31
CA ARG A 372 15.24 -3.23 21.67
C ARG A 372 14.41 -1.94 21.74
N LEU A 373 13.11 -1.99 21.46
CA LEU A 373 12.21 -0.84 21.56
C LEU A 373 12.20 -0.23 22.95
N ARG A 374 12.15 -1.06 23.99
CA ARG A 374 12.28 -0.62 25.38
C ARG A 374 13.59 0.12 25.62
N GLY A 375 14.71 -0.45 25.17
CA GLY A 375 16.03 0.18 25.29
C GLY A 375 16.15 1.51 24.54
N LEU A 376 15.53 1.61 23.35
CA LEU A 376 15.47 2.87 22.59
C LEU A 376 14.58 3.90 23.29
N TYR A 377 13.42 3.50 23.81
CA TYR A 377 12.49 4.36 24.53
C TYR A 377 13.14 5.02 25.76
N GLN A 378 13.89 4.25 26.55
CA GLN A 378 14.60 4.77 27.74
C GLN A 378 15.59 5.88 27.38
N LYS A 379 16.26 5.76 26.23
CA LYS A 379 17.23 6.75 25.74
C LYS A 379 16.59 7.91 24.98
N TRP A 380 15.36 7.72 24.49
CA TRP A 380 14.67 8.72 23.68
C TRP A 380 14.25 9.91 24.54
N ASN A 381 14.78 11.10 24.26
CA ASN A 381 14.48 12.31 25.03
C ASN A 381 13.98 13.44 24.11
N PRO A 382 12.70 13.42 23.71
CA PRO A 382 12.18 14.38 22.76
C PRO A 382 12.09 15.80 23.32
N THR A 383 12.43 16.79 22.49
CA THR A 383 12.36 18.21 22.86
C THR A 383 11.02 18.85 22.49
N ASP A 384 10.34 18.34 21.46
CA ASP A 384 9.02 18.84 21.04
C ASP A 384 7.91 18.44 22.02
N ASN A 385 6.96 19.36 22.27
CA ASN A 385 5.87 19.13 23.24
C ASN A 385 4.97 17.95 22.86
N ARG A 386 4.65 17.77 21.57
CA ARG A 386 3.81 16.64 21.11
C ARG A 386 4.53 15.32 21.33
N LEU A 387 5.84 15.30 21.07
CA LEU A 387 6.66 14.10 21.28
C LEU A 387 6.88 13.80 22.77
N ARG A 388 6.98 14.82 23.64
CA ARG A 388 7.00 14.61 25.10
C ARG A 388 5.70 14.03 25.62
N GLU A 389 4.56 14.53 25.13
CA GLU A 389 3.25 13.97 25.46
C GLU A 389 3.13 12.52 24.97
N LEU A 390 3.58 12.23 23.74
CA LEU A 390 3.64 10.86 23.23
C LEU A 390 4.53 9.97 24.10
N LYS A 391 5.72 10.44 24.50
CA LYS A 391 6.61 9.71 25.39
C LYS A 391 5.90 9.36 26.69
N PHE A 392 5.27 10.33 27.36
CA PHE A 392 4.48 10.08 28.57
C PHE A 392 3.40 9.01 28.36
N ARG A 393 2.67 9.06 27.24
CA ARG A 393 1.64 8.05 26.92
C ARG A 393 2.20 6.66 26.62
N LEU A 394 3.49 6.55 26.34
CA LEU A 394 4.21 5.30 26.07
C LEU A 394 5.02 4.80 27.28
N GLU A 395 4.89 5.44 28.45
CA GLU A 395 5.56 5.05 29.70
C GLU A 395 5.47 3.56 30.06
N PRO A 396 4.38 2.82 29.78
CA PRO A 396 4.34 1.37 30.03
C PRO A 396 5.45 0.55 29.34
N LEU A 397 6.09 1.06 28.28
CA LEU A 397 7.27 0.42 27.69
C LEU A 397 8.44 0.33 28.69
N GLN A 398 8.51 1.23 29.67
CA GLN A 398 9.55 1.24 30.69
C GLN A 398 9.29 0.23 31.80
N GLU A 399 8.04 0.00 32.15
CA GLU A 399 7.63 -0.79 33.31
C GLU A 399 7.50 -2.30 33.00
N HIS A 400 7.23 -2.67 31.76
CA HIS A 400 7.14 -4.07 31.36
C HIS A 400 8.53 -4.67 31.11
N ALA A 401 8.97 -5.53 32.04
CA ALA A 401 10.01 -6.51 31.75
C ALA A 401 9.35 -7.76 31.17
N ILE A 402 9.88 -8.26 30.03
CA ILE A 402 9.50 -9.58 29.54
C ILE A 402 10.12 -10.59 30.52
N VAL A 403 9.27 -11.22 31.34
CA VAL A 403 9.67 -12.23 32.34
C VAL A 403 9.86 -13.58 31.68
#